data_AF-A0A928GYF5-F1
#
_entry.id   AF-A0A928GYF5-F1
#
_cell.length_a   1.000
_cell.length_b   1.000
_cell.length_c   1.000
_cell.angle_alpha   90.00
_cell.angle_beta   90.00
_cell.angle_gamma   90.00
#
_symmetry.space_group_name_H-M   'P 1'
#
loop_
_entity.id
_entity.type
_entity.pdbx_description
1 polymer ?
#
loop_
_entity_poly.entity_id
_entity_poly.type
_entity_poly.pdbx_seq_one_letter_code
_entity_poly.pdbx_strand_id
1 'polypeptide(L)'
;MKKTACFAVMSCAFLVCAETLTFNTPADWQHDKFFTPNENGGMTAVFGGPVLSKKVIELDKNKQYFISADIKAAEDSPKGSILLGFRSYDEKGVQLLAHQCQSVAGTDTELLESTEPGDTYIKVKDASKWKIHPYMVIAWNTKPDRSDLPNRKILLVNPKKIEKQDDGWIIHLDKPVNAVLPAGTAIREHSRGGELYLGLGSTTKPVSLKKRRIYWWRGAAKARVFFLTIPAKKGERLKLNVSNLVLESK
;
A
#
# COMPACT_ATOMS: atom_id res chain seq x y z
N MET A 1 -41.88 -2.17 52.90
CA MET A 1 -40.78 -1.38 52.30
C MET A 1 -39.87 -2.33 51.53
N LYS A 2 -39.99 -2.37 50.19
CA LYS A 2 -39.16 -3.25 49.33
C LYS A 2 -37.86 -2.51 49.01
N LYS A 3 -36.72 -3.09 49.39
CA LYS A 3 -35.38 -2.54 49.11
C LYS A 3 -34.97 -2.93 47.69
N THR A 4 -34.90 -1.93 46.82
CA THR A 4 -34.37 -2.06 45.45
C THR A 4 -32.84 -2.16 45.54
N ALA A 5 -32.27 -3.31 45.16
CA ALA A 5 -30.84 -3.48 45.04
C ALA A 5 -30.37 -2.86 43.71
N CYS A 6 -29.55 -1.82 43.80
CA CYS A 6 -28.91 -1.18 42.65
C CYS A 6 -27.68 -2.03 42.26
N PHE A 7 -27.72 -2.72 41.12
CA PHE A 7 -26.54 -3.37 40.55
C PHE A 7 -25.64 -2.30 39.91
N ALA A 8 -24.50 -2.04 40.54
CA ALA A 8 -23.45 -1.24 39.93
C ALA A 8 -22.74 -2.08 38.85
N VAL A 9 -22.96 -1.74 37.59
CA VAL A 9 -22.17 -2.27 36.47
C VAL A 9 -20.80 -1.60 36.53
N MET A 10 -19.80 -2.34 37.02
CA MET A 10 -18.40 -1.92 36.96
C MET A 10 -17.92 -2.09 35.51
N SER A 11 -17.99 -1.03 34.73
CA SER A 11 -17.37 -0.98 33.41
C SER A 11 -15.85 -0.90 33.57
N CYS A 12 -15.15 -2.01 33.36
CA CYS A 12 -13.70 -2.01 33.19
C CYS A 12 -13.37 -1.25 31.90
N ALA A 13 -13.05 0.03 32.02
CA ALA A 13 -12.39 0.78 30.97
C ALA A 13 -10.98 0.20 30.80
N PHE A 14 -10.77 -0.65 29.79
CA PHE A 14 -9.42 -1.01 29.36
C PHE A 14 -8.75 0.27 28.87
N LEU A 15 -7.81 0.79 29.66
CA LEU A 15 -6.83 1.77 29.20
C LEU A 15 -6.06 1.13 28.04
N VAL A 16 -6.39 1.53 26.82
CA VAL A 16 -5.56 1.19 25.66
C VAL A 16 -4.28 1.99 25.82
N CYS A 17 -3.24 1.35 26.38
CA CYS A 17 -1.93 1.98 26.49
C CYS A 17 -1.39 2.24 25.09
N ALA A 18 -0.99 3.49 24.86
CA ALA A 18 -0.28 3.85 23.65
C ALA A 18 1.06 3.10 23.61
N GLU A 19 1.32 2.40 22.51
CA GLU A 19 2.59 1.70 22.29
C GLU A 19 3.45 2.51 21.31
N THR A 20 4.72 2.66 21.63
CA THR A 20 5.71 3.35 20.79
C THR A 20 6.77 2.35 20.35
N LEU A 21 6.93 2.19 19.04
CA LEU A 21 7.97 1.39 18.42
C LEU A 21 8.99 2.29 17.73
N THR A 22 10.28 2.00 17.92
CA THR A 22 11.39 2.74 17.32
C THR A 22 12.12 1.86 16.30
N PHE A 23 12.71 2.50 15.28
CA PHE A 23 13.47 1.83 14.22
C PHE A 23 14.76 2.59 13.91
N ASN A 24 15.44 3.05 14.97
CA ASN A 24 16.57 3.99 14.90
C ASN A 24 17.94 3.30 15.02
N THR A 25 18.00 1.96 15.00
CA THR A 25 19.27 1.22 15.08
C THR A 25 19.45 0.26 13.90
N PRO A 26 20.69 -0.05 13.47
CA PRO A 26 20.92 -0.99 12.37
C PRO A 26 20.25 -2.35 12.59
N ALA A 27 20.24 -2.82 13.85
CA ALA A 27 19.65 -4.11 14.23
C ALA A 27 18.16 -4.20 13.88
N ASP A 28 17.45 -3.08 13.75
CA ASP A 28 16.03 -3.04 13.41
C ASP A 28 15.73 -3.41 11.94
N TRP A 29 16.74 -3.61 11.09
CA TRP A 29 16.60 -3.76 9.63
C TRP A 29 17.16 -5.07 9.08
N GLN A 30 16.47 -5.68 8.09
CA GLN A 30 16.86 -6.99 7.50
C GLN A 30 18.23 -6.98 6.81
N HIS A 31 18.74 -5.80 6.47
CA HIS A 31 20.07 -5.58 5.91
C HIS A 31 20.82 -4.56 6.76
N ASP A 32 21.03 -4.88 8.03
CA ASP A 32 21.67 -4.03 9.03
C ASP A 32 22.99 -3.41 8.56
N LYS A 33 23.81 -4.12 7.78
CA LYS A 33 25.05 -3.59 7.16
C LYS A 33 24.87 -2.36 6.26
N PHE A 34 23.64 -2.03 5.85
CA PHE A 34 23.36 -0.80 5.11
C PHE A 34 23.24 0.42 6.02
N PHE A 35 23.21 0.23 7.34
CA PHE A 35 22.98 1.27 8.32
C PHE A 35 24.15 1.37 9.30
N THR A 36 24.59 2.59 9.55
CA THR A 36 25.59 2.91 10.57
C THR A 36 25.00 3.95 11.51
N PRO A 37 25.14 3.82 12.84
CA PRO A 37 24.72 4.87 13.77
C PRO A 37 25.43 6.19 13.42
N ASN A 38 24.74 7.32 13.60
CA ASN A 38 25.33 8.65 13.42
C ASN A 38 25.26 9.47 14.71
N GLU A 39 26.02 10.56 14.76
CA GLU A 39 26.19 11.42 15.94
C GLU A 39 24.90 12.11 16.39
N ASN A 40 23.88 12.19 15.52
CA ASN A 40 22.59 12.83 15.80
C ASN A 40 21.57 11.88 16.46
N GLY A 41 22.01 10.73 16.98
CA GLY A 41 21.13 9.72 17.60
C GLY A 41 20.25 8.97 16.60
N GLY A 42 20.60 9.00 15.32
CA GLY A 42 19.93 8.27 14.24
C GLY A 42 20.90 7.33 13.51
N MET A 43 20.62 7.08 12.23
CA MET A 43 21.48 6.27 11.36
C MET A 43 21.77 6.96 10.03
N THR A 44 22.95 6.70 9.49
CA THR A 44 23.24 6.89 8.07
C THR A 44 23.00 5.57 7.33
N ALA A 45 22.20 5.60 6.27
CA ALA A 45 21.82 4.43 5.47
C ALA A 45 22.33 4.57 4.04
N VAL A 46 22.95 3.51 3.48
CA VAL A 46 23.51 3.50 2.11
C VAL A 46 23.00 2.30 1.31
N PHE A 47 22.03 2.53 0.42
CA PHE A 47 21.42 1.47 -0.39
C PHE A 47 20.73 1.98 -1.66
N GLY A 48 20.48 1.07 -2.61
CA GLY A 48 19.74 1.32 -3.84
C GLY A 48 18.69 0.23 -4.03
N GLY A 49 17.46 0.48 -3.61
CA GLY A 49 16.36 -0.49 -3.63
C GLY A 49 15.57 -0.56 -2.32
N PRO A 50 14.74 -1.60 -2.14
CA PRO A 50 13.89 -1.75 -0.96
C PRO A 50 14.65 -2.31 0.26
N VAL A 51 14.31 -1.84 1.46
CA VAL A 51 14.75 -2.41 2.74
C VAL A 51 13.57 -2.43 3.72
N LEU A 52 13.48 -3.47 4.53
CA LEU A 52 12.40 -3.70 5.49
C LEU A 52 12.92 -3.77 6.92
N SER A 53 12.09 -3.36 7.89
CA SER A 53 12.32 -3.66 9.30
C SER A 53 12.37 -5.17 9.54
N LYS A 54 13.21 -5.64 10.49
CA LYS A 54 13.21 -7.02 10.99
C LYS A 54 11.92 -7.30 11.78
N LYS A 55 11.50 -6.37 12.63
CA LYS A 55 10.26 -6.49 13.40
C LYS A 55 9.05 -6.48 12.47
N VAL A 56 8.18 -7.48 12.66
CA VAL A 56 6.81 -7.50 12.15
C VAL A 56 5.93 -6.84 13.20
N ILE A 57 5.14 -5.87 12.78
CA ILE A 57 4.16 -5.17 13.61
C ILE A 57 2.84 -5.90 13.42
N GLU A 58 2.26 -6.42 14.50
CA GLU A 58 0.90 -6.94 14.51
C GLU A 58 -0.07 -5.74 14.68
N LEU A 59 -1.04 -5.63 13.77
CA LEU A 59 -1.96 -4.49 13.71
C LEU A 59 -3.24 -4.78 14.49
N ASP A 60 -3.53 -3.95 15.48
CA ASP A 60 -4.79 -3.94 16.18
C ASP A 60 -5.80 -3.09 15.39
N LYS A 61 -6.91 -3.73 15.00
CA LYS A 61 -7.98 -3.09 14.21
C LYS A 61 -8.70 -1.98 14.99
N ASN A 62 -8.56 -1.94 16.32
CA ASN A 62 -9.17 -0.93 17.19
C ASN A 62 -8.24 0.26 17.46
N LYS A 63 -6.96 0.19 17.06
CA LYS A 63 -5.98 1.26 17.27
C LYS A 63 -5.80 2.14 16.05
N GLN A 64 -5.46 3.39 16.31
CA GLN A 64 -4.96 4.32 15.30
C GLN A 64 -3.43 4.34 15.35
N TYR A 65 -2.80 4.36 14.18
CA TYR A 65 -1.35 4.36 14.06
C TYR A 65 -0.83 5.65 13.44
N PHE A 66 0.31 6.12 13.93
CA PHE A 66 0.96 7.35 13.49
C PHE A 66 2.46 7.13 13.31
N ILE A 67 3.01 7.55 12.17
CA ILE A 67 4.45 7.51 11.92
C ILE A 67 5.05 8.91 12.05
N SER A 68 6.19 9.01 12.71
CA SER A 68 7.09 10.17 12.64
C SER A 68 8.43 9.72 12.09
N ALA A 69 9.10 10.59 11.33
CA ALA A 69 10.42 10.32 10.76
C ALA A 69 11.04 11.62 10.22
N ASP A 70 12.34 11.77 10.38
CA ASP A 70 13.14 12.79 9.69
C ASP A 70 14.19 12.09 8.82
N ILE A 71 14.13 12.32 7.51
CA ILE A 71 15.00 11.68 6.53
C ILE A 71 15.55 12.75 5.59
N LYS A 72 16.87 12.89 5.56
CA LYS A 72 17.59 13.83 4.70
C LYS A 72 18.70 13.08 3.97
N ALA A 73 18.93 13.36 2.69
CA ALA A 73 20.12 12.85 2.03
C ALA A 73 21.39 13.49 2.61
N ALA A 74 22.48 12.71 2.68
CA ALA A 74 23.81 13.27 2.94
C ALA A 74 24.23 14.17 1.76
N GLU A 75 25.11 15.14 2.02
CA GLU A 75 25.54 16.12 1.02
C GLU A 75 26.21 15.47 -0.20
N ASP A 76 26.93 14.37 0.02
CA ASP A 76 27.59 13.56 -1.00
C ASP A 76 26.68 12.49 -1.64
N SER A 77 25.40 12.43 -1.28
CA SER A 77 24.49 11.43 -1.85
C SER A 77 24.23 11.70 -3.34
N PRO A 78 24.23 10.66 -4.19
CA PRO A 78 23.72 10.77 -5.55
C PRO A 78 22.27 11.27 -5.59
N LYS A 79 21.82 11.76 -6.75
CA LYS A 79 20.43 12.19 -6.94
C LYS A 79 19.48 11.00 -6.94
N GLY A 80 18.29 11.16 -6.37
CA GLY A 80 17.27 10.11 -6.41
C GLY A 80 16.03 10.42 -5.57
N SER A 81 15.09 9.47 -5.57
CA SER A 81 13.85 9.52 -4.78
C SER A 81 13.95 8.63 -3.55
N ILE A 82 13.26 9.07 -2.49
CA ILE A 82 13.20 8.38 -1.21
C ILE A 82 11.71 8.15 -0.89
N LEU A 83 11.36 6.90 -0.61
CA LEU A 83 10.02 6.52 -0.19
C LEU A 83 10.07 5.83 1.16
N LEU A 84 9.25 6.32 2.09
CA LEU A 84 8.97 5.68 3.38
C LEU A 84 7.52 5.21 3.39
N GLY A 85 7.32 3.98 3.84
CA GLY A 85 6.00 3.38 3.89
C GLY A 85 5.96 2.08 4.67
N PHE A 86 5.00 1.24 4.32
CA PHE A 86 4.80 -0.07 4.93
C PHE A 86 4.52 -1.14 3.88
N ARG A 87 5.19 -2.29 4.04
CA ARG A 87 4.75 -3.53 3.41
C ARG A 87 3.72 -4.19 4.31
N SER A 88 2.51 -4.38 3.79
CA SER A 88 1.37 -4.91 4.54
C SER A 88 1.10 -6.37 4.20
N TYR A 89 0.61 -7.12 5.17
CA TYR A 89 0.26 -8.53 5.05
C TYR A 89 -1.11 -8.79 5.66
N ASP A 90 -1.79 -9.81 5.16
CA ASP A 90 -3.02 -10.31 5.78
C ASP A 90 -2.73 -11.15 7.03
N GLU A 91 -3.79 -11.65 7.68
CA GLU A 91 -3.71 -12.46 8.91
C GLU A 91 -2.87 -13.73 8.73
N LYS A 92 -2.82 -14.28 7.50
CA LYS A 92 -2.03 -15.46 7.15
C LYS A 92 -0.58 -15.13 6.83
N GLY A 93 -0.18 -13.86 6.91
CA GLY A 93 1.17 -13.40 6.59
C GLY A 93 1.43 -13.31 5.09
N VAL A 94 0.40 -13.36 4.24
CA VAL A 94 0.57 -13.19 2.79
C VAL A 94 0.59 -11.71 2.46
N GLN A 95 1.58 -11.27 1.67
CA GLN A 95 1.69 -9.87 1.28
C GLN A 95 0.42 -9.40 0.56
N LEU A 96 -0.03 -8.21 0.95
CA LEU A 96 -1.03 -7.45 0.21
C LEU A 96 -0.29 -6.63 -0.85
N LEU A 97 -0.81 -6.63 -2.07
CA LEU A 97 -0.27 -5.83 -3.17
C LEU A 97 -1.21 -4.66 -3.46
N ALA A 98 -0.67 -3.52 -3.88
CA ALA A 98 -1.50 -2.33 -4.13
C ALA A 98 -2.68 -2.60 -5.06
N HIS A 99 -2.48 -3.36 -6.15
CA HIS A 99 -3.55 -3.68 -7.08
C HIS A 99 -4.63 -4.61 -6.50
N GLN A 100 -4.41 -5.22 -5.34
CA GLN A 100 -5.43 -5.97 -4.61
C GLN A 100 -6.25 -5.05 -3.68
N CYS A 101 -5.73 -3.88 -3.32
CA CYS A 101 -6.30 -3.00 -2.30
C CYS A 101 -6.76 -1.64 -2.84
N GLN A 102 -6.20 -1.17 -3.95
CA GLN A 102 -6.42 0.17 -4.50
C GLN A 102 -7.41 0.13 -5.67
N SER A 103 -8.69 0.17 -5.35
CA SER A 103 -9.76 0.36 -6.34
C SER A 103 -9.77 1.79 -6.88
N VAL A 104 -10.00 1.96 -8.18
CA VAL A 104 -10.32 3.26 -8.78
C VAL A 104 -11.82 3.53 -8.62
N ALA A 105 -12.18 4.69 -8.09
CA ALA A 105 -13.58 5.02 -7.84
C ALA A 105 -14.33 5.31 -9.15
N GLY A 106 -15.54 4.76 -9.28
CA GLY A 106 -16.42 5.02 -10.43
C GLY A 106 -16.11 4.19 -11.68
N THR A 107 -15.27 3.17 -11.57
CA THR A 107 -14.92 2.25 -12.68
C THR A 107 -15.59 0.89 -12.55
N ASP A 108 -16.42 0.67 -11.52
CA ASP A 108 -17.25 -0.52 -11.39
C ASP A 108 -18.17 -0.66 -12.62
N THR A 109 -18.12 -1.83 -13.26
CA THR A 109 -18.85 -2.14 -14.49
C THR A 109 -18.98 -3.66 -14.62
N GLU A 110 -19.57 -4.14 -15.71
CA GLU A 110 -19.73 -5.57 -15.97
C GLU A 110 -19.30 -5.90 -17.40
N LEU A 111 -18.75 -7.09 -17.58
CA LEU A 111 -18.50 -7.65 -18.91
C LEU A 111 -19.81 -7.83 -19.67
N LEU A 112 -19.83 -7.45 -20.94
CA LEU A 112 -20.97 -7.68 -21.84
C LEU A 112 -20.88 -9.05 -22.54
N GLU A 113 -19.67 -9.56 -22.73
CA GLU A 113 -19.38 -10.84 -23.37
C GLU A 113 -18.40 -11.63 -22.49
N SER A 114 -18.37 -12.95 -22.65
CA SER A 114 -17.35 -13.76 -21.98
C SER A 114 -15.96 -13.45 -22.51
N THR A 115 -14.95 -13.61 -21.67
CA THR A 115 -13.54 -13.58 -22.09
C THR A 115 -13.01 -15.00 -22.23
N GLU A 116 -12.05 -15.17 -23.13
CA GLU A 116 -11.29 -16.39 -23.35
C GLU A 116 -9.77 -16.10 -23.24
N PRO A 117 -8.95 -17.10 -22.83
CA PRO A 117 -7.51 -16.99 -22.90
C PRO A 117 -7.05 -16.68 -24.34
N GLY A 118 -6.30 -15.60 -24.51
CA GLY A 118 -5.90 -15.12 -25.85
C GLY A 118 -6.58 -13.83 -26.27
N ASP A 119 -7.74 -13.49 -25.69
CA ASP A 119 -8.45 -12.25 -26.02
C ASP A 119 -7.60 -11.02 -25.71
N THR A 120 -7.52 -10.09 -26.67
CA THR A 120 -6.75 -8.85 -26.52
C THR A 120 -7.63 -7.64 -26.25
N TYR A 121 -8.93 -7.83 -26.09
CA TYR A 121 -9.87 -6.79 -25.69
C TYR A 121 -10.96 -7.38 -24.79
N ILE A 122 -11.67 -6.50 -24.08
CA ILE A 122 -12.91 -6.84 -23.38
C ILE A 122 -13.99 -5.84 -23.73
N LYS A 123 -15.25 -6.28 -23.65
CA LYS A 123 -16.43 -5.44 -23.85
C LYS A 123 -17.17 -5.25 -22.54
N VAL A 124 -17.49 -4.01 -22.18
CA VAL A 124 -18.05 -3.65 -20.87
C VAL A 124 -19.21 -2.65 -21.00
N LYS A 125 -20.09 -2.62 -20.00
CA LYS A 125 -21.25 -1.70 -19.99
C LYS A 125 -20.84 -0.22 -20.01
N ASP A 126 -19.94 0.16 -19.12
CA ASP A 126 -19.39 1.52 -19.02
C ASP A 126 -17.88 1.49 -18.74
N ALA A 127 -17.12 2.26 -19.53
CA ALA A 127 -15.70 2.53 -19.32
C ALA A 127 -15.38 4.03 -19.30
N SER A 128 -16.40 4.90 -19.17
CA SER A 128 -16.27 6.36 -19.28
C SER A 128 -15.29 7.00 -18.28
N LYS A 129 -15.02 6.34 -17.16
CA LYS A 129 -14.10 6.80 -16.09
C LYS A 129 -12.79 6.00 -16.01
N TRP A 130 -12.64 4.98 -16.84
CA TRP A 130 -11.43 4.15 -16.87
C TRP A 130 -10.26 4.93 -17.46
N LYS A 131 -9.03 4.51 -17.12
CA LYS A 131 -7.82 5.25 -17.48
C LYS A 131 -6.83 4.36 -18.21
N ILE A 132 -6.30 4.88 -19.31
CA ILE A 132 -5.17 4.26 -20.02
C ILE A 132 -3.89 4.64 -19.27
N HIS A 133 -3.39 3.71 -18.45
CA HIS A 133 -2.13 3.88 -17.73
C HIS A 133 -1.46 2.53 -17.49
N PRO A 134 -0.12 2.41 -17.57
CA PRO A 134 0.63 1.16 -17.29
C PRO A 134 0.51 0.65 -15.84
N TYR A 135 -0.18 1.40 -14.99
CA TYR A 135 -0.47 1.02 -13.61
C TYR A 135 -1.93 0.69 -13.38
N MET A 136 -2.80 0.67 -14.40
CA MET A 136 -4.19 0.24 -14.23
C MET A 136 -4.34 -1.23 -14.61
N VAL A 137 -4.95 -2.02 -13.75
CA VAL A 137 -5.26 -3.44 -13.97
C VAL A 137 -6.72 -3.71 -13.67
N ILE A 138 -7.20 -4.91 -14.00
CA ILE A 138 -8.62 -5.25 -13.92
C ILE A 138 -8.84 -6.22 -12.76
N ALA A 139 -9.62 -5.81 -11.76
CA ALA A 139 -10.15 -6.73 -10.77
C ALA A 139 -11.49 -7.30 -11.25
N TRP A 140 -11.76 -8.57 -10.94
CA TRP A 140 -13.03 -9.23 -11.26
C TRP A 140 -13.69 -9.82 -10.01
N ASN A 141 -14.98 -10.14 -10.12
CA ASN A 141 -15.85 -10.43 -8.97
C ASN A 141 -15.82 -9.31 -7.94
N THR A 142 -15.90 -8.08 -8.42
CA THR A 142 -15.89 -6.87 -7.59
C THR A 142 -17.26 -6.65 -6.96
N LYS A 143 -17.30 -5.91 -5.85
CA LYS A 143 -18.55 -5.55 -5.16
C LYS A 143 -18.66 -4.03 -5.05
N PRO A 144 -19.82 -3.40 -5.34
CA PRO A 144 -19.95 -1.94 -5.28
C PRO A 144 -19.61 -1.33 -3.91
N ASP A 145 -19.85 -2.07 -2.82
CA ASP A 145 -19.53 -1.67 -1.43
C ASP A 145 -18.04 -1.89 -1.05
N ARG A 146 -17.23 -2.38 -1.99
CA ARG A 146 -15.82 -2.73 -1.83
C ARG A 146 -15.55 -3.76 -0.74
N SER A 147 -16.55 -4.57 -0.36
CA SER A 147 -16.36 -5.70 0.55
C SER A 147 -15.55 -6.84 -0.06
N ASP A 148 -15.22 -6.76 -1.35
CA ASP A 148 -14.26 -7.64 -2.04
C ASP A 148 -12.79 -7.33 -1.72
N LEU A 149 -12.48 -6.18 -1.11
CA LEU A 149 -11.09 -5.80 -0.81
C LEU A 149 -10.57 -6.49 0.47
N PRO A 150 -9.34 -7.02 0.48
CA PRO A 150 -8.40 -7.07 -0.64
C PRO A 150 -8.83 -8.11 -1.68
N ASN A 151 -8.90 -7.70 -2.96
CA ASN A 151 -9.35 -8.56 -4.04
C ASN A 151 -8.15 -9.19 -4.74
N ARG A 152 -7.98 -10.51 -4.61
CA ARG A 152 -6.90 -11.28 -5.25
C ARG A 152 -7.25 -11.76 -6.66
N LYS A 153 -8.48 -11.56 -7.11
CA LYS A 153 -8.97 -11.89 -8.46
C LYS A 153 -8.65 -10.75 -9.42
N ILE A 154 -7.45 -10.79 -9.99
CA ILE A 154 -6.89 -9.71 -10.80
C ILE A 154 -6.43 -10.27 -12.15
N LEU A 155 -6.91 -9.67 -13.24
CA LEU A 155 -6.28 -9.81 -14.55
C LEU A 155 -5.12 -8.80 -14.61
N LEU A 156 -3.90 -9.31 -14.69
CA LEU A 156 -2.68 -8.48 -14.72
C LEU A 156 -2.42 -7.88 -16.10
N VAL A 157 -3.46 -7.38 -16.77
CA VAL A 157 -3.45 -6.71 -18.08
C VAL A 157 -3.74 -5.23 -17.90
N ASN A 158 -3.22 -4.39 -18.79
CA ASN A 158 -3.40 -2.93 -18.74
C ASN A 158 -4.28 -2.45 -19.91
N PRO A 159 -5.22 -1.52 -19.68
CA PRO A 159 -5.90 -0.81 -20.77
C PRO A 159 -4.91 -0.03 -21.65
N LYS A 160 -4.94 -0.26 -22.96
CA LYS A 160 -4.17 0.49 -23.98
C LYS A 160 -5.03 1.47 -24.77
N LYS A 161 -6.30 1.13 -25.02
CA LYS A 161 -7.26 1.95 -25.77
C LYS A 161 -8.66 1.69 -25.24
N ILE A 162 -9.49 2.72 -25.20
CA ILE A 162 -10.88 2.65 -24.73
C ILE A 162 -11.74 3.35 -25.77
N GLU A 163 -12.74 2.63 -26.29
CA GLU A 163 -13.62 3.11 -27.36
C GLU A 163 -15.07 2.91 -26.95
N LYS A 164 -15.88 3.96 -27.13
CA LYS A 164 -17.33 3.85 -26.97
C LYS A 164 -17.93 3.23 -28.23
N GLN A 165 -18.84 2.29 -28.04
CA GLN A 165 -19.69 1.70 -29.08
C GLN A 165 -21.16 1.90 -28.70
N ASP A 166 -22.07 1.57 -29.61
CA ASP A 166 -23.51 1.78 -29.39
C ASP A 166 -24.04 0.94 -28.21
N ASP A 167 -23.49 -0.26 -28.00
CA ASP A 167 -23.92 -1.22 -26.99
C ASP A 167 -22.99 -1.33 -25.77
N GLY A 168 -22.00 -0.44 -25.64
CA GLY A 168 -21.09 -0.43 -24.50
C GLY A 168 -19.74 0.21 -24.83
N TRP A 169 -18.69 -0.33 -24.24
CA TRP A 169 -17.32 0.12 -24.46
C TRP A 169 -16.39 -1.07 -24.72
N ILE A 170 -15.45 -0.89 -25.66
CA ILE A 170 -14.36 -1.82 -25.89
C ILE A 170 -13.10 -1.28 -25.22
N ILE A 171 -12.45 -2.13 -24.42
CA ILE A 171 -11.17 -1.87 -23.79
C ILE A 171 -10.14 -2.81 -24.42
N HIS A 172 -9.23 -2.25 -25.21
CA HIS A 172 -8.09 -3.00 -25.77
C HIS A 172 -6.99 -3.10 -24.72
N LEU A 173 -6.37 -4.28 -24.64
CA LEU A 173 -5.44 -4.65 -23.58
C LEU A 173 -3.99 -4.67 -24.07
N ASP A 174 -3.06 -4.52 -23.13
CA ASP A 174 -1.63 -4.53 -23.45
C ASP A 174 -1.08 -5.89 -23.84
N LYS A 175 -1.73 -6.93 -23.36
CA LYS A 175 -1.46 -8.34 -23.62
C LYS A 175 -2.74 -9.16 -23.45
N PRO A 176 -2.75 -10.42 -23.91
CA PRO A 176 -3.93 -11.27 -23.82
C PRO A 176 -4.41 -11.51 -22.39
N VAL A 177 -5.73 -11.66 -22.25
CA VAL A 177 -6.37 -12.23 -21.06
C VAL A 177 -5.92 -13.69 -20.89
N ASN A 178 -5.81 -14.14 -19.64
CA ASN A 178 -5.36 -15.49 -19.29
C ASN A 178 -6.39 -16.27 -18.45
N ALA A 179 -7.65 -15.86 -18.48
CA ALA A 179 -8.73 -16.42 -17.69
C ALA A 179 -10.04 -16.38 -18.46
N VAL A 180 -10.90 -17.37 -18.23
CA VAL A 180 -12.27 -17.38 -18.73
C VAL A 180 -13.16 -16.67 -17.70
N LEU A 181 -13.75 -15.54 -18.08
CA LEU A 181 -14.72 -14.81 -17.26
C LEU A 181 -16.06 -14.75 -18.00
N PRO A 182 -17.18 -15.23 -17.42
CA PRO A 182 -18.49 -15.15 -18.07
C PRO A 182 -18.98 -13.73 -18.31
N ALA A 183 -19.86 -13.55 -19.30
CA ALA A 183 -20.64 -12.32 -19.45
C ALA A 183 -21.40 -12.00 -18.15
N GLY A 184 -21.53 -10.71 -17.83
CA GLY A 184 -22.09 -10.22 -16.58
C GLY A 184 -21.13 -10.25 -15.38
N THR A 185 -19.88 -10.72 -15.55
CA THR A 185 -18.90 -10.65 -14.46
C THR A 185 -18.64 -9.20 -14.07
N ALA A 186 -18.85 -8.87 -12.80
CA ALA A 186 -18.52 -7.57 -12.24
C ALA A 186 -16.99 -7.36 -12.22
N ILE A 187 -16.55 -6.22 -12.77
CA ILE A 187 -15.15 -5.84 -12.83
C ILE A 187 -14.96 -4.38 -12.37
N ARG A 188 -13.72 -4.04 -12.03
CA ARG A 188 -13.33 -2.68 -11.62
C ARG A 188 -11.88 -2.43 -11.96
N GLU A 189 -11.56 -1.21 -12.37
CA GLU A 189 -10.18 -0.78 -12.51
C GLU A 189 -9.50 -0.66 -11.14
N HIS A 190 -8.32 -1.25 -11.01
CA HIS A 190 -7.46 -1.20 -9.82
C HIS A 190 -6.09 -0.63 -10.19
N SER A 191 -5.44 0.06 -9.26
CA SER A 191 -4.11 0.63 -9.45
C SER A 191 -2.99 -0.29 -8.94
N ARG A 192 -2.10 -0.70 -9.85
CA ARG A 192 -0.74 -1.15 -9.56
C ARG A 192 0.09 0.00 -9.00
N GLY A 193 -0.03 0.22 -7.70
CA GLY A 193 0.93 0.99 -6.92
C GLY A 193 2.12 0.15 -6.45
N GLY A 194 3.00 0.79 -5.67
CA GLY A 194 4.01 0.10 -4.88
C GLY A 194 3.45 -0.32 -3.51
N GLU A 195 4.23 -0.12 -2.46
CA GLU A 195 3.79 -0.35 -1.08
C GLU A 195 2.87 0.79 -0.58
N LEU A 196 2.42 0.72 0.67
CA LEU A 196 1.71 1.83 1.33
C LEU A 196 2.72 2.96 1.63
N TYR A 197 2.88 3.91 0.71
CA TYR A 197 3.79 5.05 0.87
C TYR A 197 3.15 6.20 1.64
N LEU A 198 3.89 6.75 2.60
CA LEU A 198 3.47 7.86 3.46
C LEU A 198 4.39 9.08 3.37
N GLY A 199 5.65 8.87 2.99
CA GLY A 199 6.61 9.93 2.70
C GLY A 199 7.17 9.76 1.29
N LEU A 200 7.11 10.82 0.50
CA LEU A 200 7.77 10.93 -0.79
C LEU A 200 8.74 12.12 -0.71
N GLY A 201 10.02 11.84 -0.86
CA GLY A 201 11.07 12.84 -0.89
C GLY A 201 12.02 12.64 -2.07
N SER A 202 12.96 13.55 -2.18
CA SER A 202 14.10 13.45 -3.07
C SER A 202 15.37 13.76 -2.28
N THR A 203 16.54 13.49 -2.85
CA THR A 203 17.78 13.88 -2.17
C THR A 203 17.95 15.39 -2.01
N THR A 204 17.15 16.19 -2.73
CA THR A 204 17.09 17.65 -2.61
C THR A 204 15.96 18.15 -1.70
N LYS A 205 15.04 17.27 -1.25
CA LYS A 205 13.90 17.62 -0.40
C LYS A 205 13.75 16.58 0.71
N PRO A 206 14.05 16.93 1.97
CA PRO A 206 13.95 15.99 3.07
C PRO A 206 12.50 15.52 3.27
N VAL A 207 12.34 14.32 3.80
CA VAL A 207 11.07 13.81 4.31
C VAL A 207 11.03 14.11 5.80
N SER A 208 10.07 14.92 6.24
CA SER A 208 9.77 15.11 7.66
C SER A 208 8.30 14.81 7.89
N LEU A 209 8.04 13.72 8.62
CA LEU A 209 6.70 13.29 9.01
C LEU A 209 6.53 13.54 10.50
N LYS A 210 5.49 14.29 10.87
CA LYS A 210 5.13 14.55 12.27
C LYS A 210 3.77 13.92 12.56
N LYS A 211 3.76 12.81 13.31
CA LYS A 211 2.57 12.03 13.67
C LYS A 211 1.60 11.86 12.49
N ARG A 212 2.12 11.44 11.34
CA ARG A 212 1.31 11.20 10.15
C ARG A 212 0.42 9.98 10.39
N ARG A 213 -0.89 10.19 10.41
CA ARG A 213 -1.86 9.09 10.54
C ARG A 213 -1.71 8.11 9.39
N ILE A 214 -1.75 6.82 9.71
CA ILE A 214 -1.67 5.72 8.76
C ILE A 214 -3.09 5.22 8.47
N TYR A 215 -3.41 5.10 7.19
CA TYR A 215 -4.62 4.44 6.72
C TYR A 215 -4.21 3.10 6.12
N TRP A 216 -4.33 2.04 6.91
CA TRP A 216 -3.99 0.69 6.49
C TRP A 216 -4.88 0.23 5.34
N TRP A 217 -4.32 -0.57 4.43
CA TRP A 217 -5.14 -1.26 3.44
C TRP A 217 -6.14 -2.17 4.13
N ARG A 218 -7.35 -2.27 3.57
CA ARG A 218 -8.36 -3.21 4.07
C ARG A 218 -7.79 -4.62 4.05
N GLY A 219 -7.98 -5.34 5.16
CA GLY A 219 -7.46 -6.69 5.36
C GLY A 219 -6.00 -6.76 5.85
N ALA A 220 -5.30 -5.64 6.00
CA ALA A 220 -3.99 -5.64 6.63
C ALA A 220 -4.10 -6.01 8.10
N ALA A 221 -3.34 -7.01 8.51
CA ALA A 221 -3.22 -7.47 9.89
C ALA A 221 -1.78 -7.37 10.40
N LYS A 222 -0.79 -7.34 9.49
CA LYS A 222 0.62 -7.19 9.84
C LYS A 222 1.31 -6.19 8.93
N ALA A 223 2.35 -5.55 9.44
CA ALA A 223 3.15 -4.63 8.65
C ALA A 223 4.64 -4.71 8.99
N ARG A 224 5.48 -4.32 8.03
CA ARG A 224 6.89 -3.98 8.24
C ARG A 224 7.10 -2.56 7.74
N VAL A 225 7.92 -1.78 8.45
CA VAL A 225 8.38 -0.48 7.94
C VAL A 225 9.21 -0.75 6.69
N PHE A 226 9.00 0.06 5.66
CA PHE A 226 9.59 -0.10 4.35
C PHE A 226 10.27 1.19 3.91
N PHE A 227 11.53 1.07 3.48
CA PHE A 227 12.25 2.08 2.74
C PHE A 227 12.45 1.64 1.30
N LEU A 228 12.35 2.59 0.37
CA LEU A 228 12.82 2.42 -1.01
C LEU A 228 13.59 3.65 -1.43
N THR A 229 14.82 3.41 -1.88
CA THR A 229 15.62 4.41 -2.59
C THR A 229 15.62 4.10 -4.07
N ILE A 230 15.40 5.14 -4.89
CA ILE A 230 15.45 5.05 -6.34
C ILE A 230 16.51 6.05 -6.82
N PRO A 231 17.77 5.60 -6.96
CA PRO A 231 18.83 6.43 -7.52
C PRO A 231 18.52 6.84 -8.96
N ALA A 232 18.96 8.03 -9.36
CA ALA A 232 18.75 8.56 -10.71
C ALA A 232 19.55 7.77 -11.76
N LYS A 233 20.69 7.18 -11.38
CA LYS A 233 21.46 6.29 -12.26
C LYS A 233 21.46 4.86 -11.72
N LYS A 234 21.31 3.90 -12.64
CA LYS A 234 21.35 2.47 -12.31
C LYS A 234 22.69 2.10 -11.67
N GLY A 235 22.63 1.38 -10.55
CA GLY A 235 23.82 0.92 -9.82
C GLY A 235 24.30 1.85 -8.70
N GLU A 236 23.83 3.10 -8.66
CA GLU A 236 24.13 4.01 -7.55
C GLU A 236 23.41 3.58 -6.26
N ARG A 237 23.86 4.10 -5.12
CA ARG A 237 23.21 3.95 -3.81
C ARG A 237 23.02 5.33 -3.21
N LEU A 238 21.83 5.60 -2.67
CA LEU A 238 21.57 6.84 -1.96
C LEU A 238 22.13 6.73 -0.54
N LYS A 239 22.68 7.83 -0.03
CA LYS A 239 23.16 7.96 1.35
C LYS A 239 22.23 8.89 2.11
N LEU A 240 21.54 8.35 3.12
CA LEU A 240 20.48 9.04 3.85
C LEU A 240 20.80 9.11 5.34
N ASN A 241 20.57 10.24 5.97
CA ASN A 241 20.50 10.36 7.41
C ASN A 241 19.03 10.22 7.83
N VAL A 242 18.76 9.27 8.73
CA VAL A 242 17.44 8.93 9.24
C VAL A 242 17.45 9.10 10.76
N SER A 243 16.50 9.83 11.31
CA SER A 243 16.29 9.98 12.75
C SER A 243 14.79 10.05 13.08
N ASN A 244 14.47 9.94 14.36
CA ASN A 244 13.10 10.05 14.88
C ASN A 244 12.10 9.10 14.19
N LEU A 245 12.54 7.94 13.70
CA LEU A 245 11.67 6.98 13.04
C LEU A 245 10.91 6.17 14.10
N VAL A 246 9.68 6.60 14.32
CA VAL A 246 8.83 6.13 15.41
C VAL A 246 7.43 5.83 14.89
N LEU A 247 6.90 4.66 15.27
CA LEU A 247 5.50 4.29 15.08
C LEU A 247 4.79 4.30 16.44
N GLU A 248 3.79 5.17 16.57
CA GLU A 248 2.91 5.24 17.75
C GLU A 248 1.57 4.57 17.42
N SER A 249 1.02 3.83 18.38
CA SER A 249 -0.38 3.37 18.35
C SER A 249 -1.17 3.99 19.51
N LYS A 250 -2.44 4.29 19.28
CA LYS A 250 -3.38 4.85 20.27
C LYS A 250 -4.73 4.19 20.16
#